data_AF-A0A967VK34-F1
#
_entry.id   AF-A0A967VK34-F1
#
_cell.length_a   1.000
_cell.length_b   1.000
_cell.length_c   1.000
_cell.angle_alpha   90.00
_cell.angle_beta   90.00
_cell.angle_gamma   90.00
#
_symmetry.space_group_name_H-M   'P 1'
#
loop_
_entity.id
_entity.type
_entity.pdbx_description
1 polymer ?
#
loop_
_entity_poly.entity_id
_entity_poly.type
_entity_poly.pdbx_seq_one_letter_code
_entity_poly.pdbx_strand_id
1 'polypeptide(L)' 'DLWIDRDPAREGLVVAAGGSGHAFKFAPLLGPLVADALEGAPNRWAARFRWRARTTLRSEAARFEGP' A
#
# COMPACT_ATOMS: atom_id res chain seq x y z
N ASP A 1 4.47 -0.91 5.20
CA ASP A 1 3.01 -1.03 5.11
C ASP A 1 2.51 -0.69 3.73
N LEU A 2 1.61 -1.52 3.21
CA LEU A 2 0.98 -1.30 1.92
C LEU A 2 0.25 0.05 1.87
N TRP A 3 0.20 0.57 0.66
CA TRP A 3 -0.45 1.81 0.27
C TRP A 3 -1.20 1.54 -1.02
N ILE A 4 -2.52 1.41 -0.91
CA ILE A 4 -3.44 1.05 -2.00
C ILE A 4 -4.62 2.02 -1.94
N ASP A 5 -4.53 3.14 -2.65
CA ASP A 5 -5.57 4.17 -2.69
C ASP A 5 -5.36 5.16 -3.85
N ARG A 6 -6.37 5.98 -4.11
CA ARG A 6 -6.30 7.12 -5.06
C ARG A 6 -5.43 8.25 -4.50
N ASP A 7 -4.69 8.91 -5.38
CA ASP A 7 -3.99 10.15 -5.04
C ASP A 7 -5.01 11.30 -4.95
N PRO A 8 -5.18 11.97 -3.79
CA PRO A 8 -6.18 13.02 -3.63
C PRO A 8 -5.88 14.28 -4.46
N ALA A 9 -4.65 14.46 -4.95
CA ALA A 9 -4.24 15.62 -5.74
C ALA A 9 -4.19 15.33 -7.26
N ARG A 10 -4.33 14.06 -7.68
CA ARG A 10 -4.19 13.65 -9.08
C ARG A 10 -5.35 12.72 -9.46
N GLU A 11 -6.33 13.30 -10.13
CA GLU A 11 -7.47 12.55 -10.64
C GLU A 11 -7.00 11.41 -11.57
N GLY A 12 -7.61 10.24 -11.41
CA GLY A 12 -7.30 9.04 -12.19
C GLY A 12 -6.04 8.28 -11.77
N LEU A 13 -5.25 8.78 -10.80
CA LEU A 13 -4.07 8.08 -10.29
C LEU A 13 -4.42 7.20 -9.08
N VAL A 14 -4.06 5.91 -9.16
CA VAL A 14 -4.08 4.96 -8.04
C VAL A 14 -2.65 4.56 -7.70
N VAL A 15 -2.31 4.61 -6.42
CA VAL A 15 -1.03 4.13 -5.89
C VAL A 15 -1.24 2.75 -5.29
N ALA A 16 -0.42 1.77 -5.70
CA ALA A 16 -0.38 0.40 -5.18
C ALA A 16 1.07 0.01 -4.83
N ALA A 17 1.57 0.49 -3.69
CA ALA A 17 2.98 0.40 -3.29
C ALA A 17 3.16 0.05 -1.80
N GLY A 18 4.35 0.27 -1.26
CA GLY A 18 4.62 0.12 0.17
C GLY A 18 4.78 -1.33 0.65
N GLY A 19 5.20 -2.25 -0.23
CA GLY A 19 5.32 -3.67 0.10
C GLY A 19 6.33 -4.01 1.19
N SER A 20 7.27 -3.11 1.51
CA SER A 20 8.19 -3.17 2.66
C SER A 20 8.89 -4.53 2.85
N GLY A 21 9.26 -5.23 1.78
CA GLY A 21 9.90 -6.55 1.82
C GLY A 21 8.97 -7.74 2.10
N HIS A 22 7.67 -7.50 2.28
CA HIS A 22 6.71 -8.51 2.75
C HIS A 22 5.54 -8.76 1.80
N ALA A 23 5.38 -7.98 0.73
CA ALA A 23 4.21 -8.05 -0.15
C ALA A 23 4.14 -9.33 -1.01
N PHE A 24 5.28 -9.96 -1.32
CA PHE A 24 5.32 -11.08 -2.27
C PHE A 24 4.40 -12.25 -1.88
N LYS A 25 4.38 -12.63 -0.59
CA LYS A 25 3.54 -13.72 -0.07
C LYS A 25 2.04 -13.45 -0.16
N PHE A 26 1.63 -12.21 -0.44
CA PHE A 26 0.24 -11.80 -0.58
C PHE A 26 -0.16 -11.56 -2.02
N ALA A 27 0.69 -11.84 -3.01
CA ALA A 27 0.45 -11.51 -4.42
C ALA A 27 -0.95 -11.86 -4.95
N PRO A 28 -1.53 -13.05 -4.67
CA PRO A 28 -2.89 -13.38 -5.14
C PRO A 28 -4.00 -12.50 -4.55
N LEU A 29 -3.76 -11.90 -3.38
CA LEU A 29 -4.73 -11.05 -2.69
C LEU A 29 -4.60 -9.58 -3.09
N LEU A 30 -3.43 -9.14 -3.56
CA LEU A 30 -3.19 -7.72 -3.84
C LEU A 30 -3.91 -7.25 -5.10
N GLY A 31 -4.02 -8.09 -6.13
CA GLY A 31 -4.69 -7.74 -7.39
C GLY A 31 -6.13 -7.26 -7.17
N PRO A 32 -7.01 -8.06 -6.54
CA PRO A 32 -8.37 -7.64 -6.24
C PRO A 32 -8.46 -6.36 -5.38
N LEU A 33 -7.59 -6.19 -4.38
CA LEU A 33 -7.60 -4.96 -3.55
C LEU A 33 -7.23 -3.70 -4.34
N VAL A 34 -6.31 -3.84 -5.29
CA VAL A 34 -5.93 -2.74 -6.19
C VAL A 34 -7.06 -2.44 -7.18
N ALA A 35 -7.73 -3.48 -7.70
CA ALA A 35 -8.90 -3.32 -8.57
C ALA A 35 -10.03 -2.59 -7.83
N ASP A 36 -10.35 -2.98 -6.60
CA ASP A 36 -11.38 -2.32 -5.79
C ASP A 36 -11.08 -0.82 -5.61
N ALA A 37 -9.82 -0.46 -5.32
CA ALA A 37 -9.41 0.94 -5.19
C ALA A 37 -9.50 1.72 -6.52
N LEU A 38 -9.16 1.05 -7.63
CA LEU A 38 -9.28 1.60 -8.99
C LEU A 38 -10.73 1.81 -9.40
N GLU A 39 -11.63 0.90 -9.06
CA GLU A 39 -13.04 0.98 -9.44
C GLU A 39 -13.87 1.80 -8.45
N GLY A 40 -13.32 2.13 -7.26
CA GLY A 40 -14.08 2.76 -6.18
C GLY A 40 -15.05 1.79 -5.50
N ALA A 41 -14.78 0.49 -5.60
CA ALA A 41 -15.61 -0.55 -5.02
C ALA A 41 -15.40 -0.65 -3.50
N PRO A 42 -16.44 -1.02 -2.73
CA PRO A 42 -16.33 -1.17 -1.29
C PRO A 42 -15.40 -2.34 -0.94
N ASN A 43 -14.36 -2.06 -0.15
CA ASN A 43 -13.39 -3.05 0.29
C ASN A 43 -13.11 -2.89 1.79
N ARG A 44 -13.17 -4.01 2.55
CA ARG A 44 -13.02 -4.00 4.03
C ARG A 44 -11.64 -3.55 4.52
N TRP A 45 -10.64 -3.57 3.66
CA TRP A 45 -9.25 -3.19 3.92
C TRP A 45 -8.92 -1.77 3.44
N ALA A 46 -9.82 -1.06 2.77
CA ALA A 46 -9.59 0.25 2.18
C ALA A 46 -9.04 1.23 3.24
N ALA A 47 -9.68 1.28 4.41
CA ALA A 47 -9.27 2.14 5.51
C ALA A 47 -7.85 1.85 6.05
N ARG A 48 -7.37 0.60 5.92
CA ARG A 48 -6.05 0.14 6.39
C ARG A 48 -4.92 0.53 5.44
N PHE A 49 -5.19 0.55 4.14
CA PHE A 49 -4.21 0.83 3.09
C PHE A 49 -4.39 2.21 2.43
N ARG A 50 -5.32 3.01 2.94
CA ARG A 50 -5.66 4.35 2.47
C ARG A 50 -4.46 5.29 2.34
N TRP A 51 -4.68 6.32 1.54
CA TRP A 51 -3.81 7.48 1.44
C TRP A 51 -3.58 8.12 2.81
N ARG A 52 -2.33 8.49 3.07
CA ARG A 52 -1.90 9.08 4.34
C ARG A 52 -0.72 10.02 4.12
N ALA A 53 -0.66 11.08 4.93
CA ALA A 53 0.49 11.97 4.94
C ALA A 53 1.77 11.22 5.30
N ARG A 54 2.89 11.66 4.74
CA ARG A 54 4.21 11.11 5.06
C ARG A 54 4.49 11.31 6.54
N THR A 55 4.77 10.23 7.25
CA THR A 55 5.25 10.27 8.64
C THR A 55 6.78 10.33 8.66
N THR A 56 7.37 10.40 9.86
CA THR A 56 8.80 10.14 10.02
C THR A 56 9.20 8.81 9.38
N LEU A 57 10.37 8.79 8.71
CA LEU A 57 10.93 7.57 8.14
C LEU A 57 11.16 6.57 9.28
N ARG A 58 10.64 5.35 9.12
CA ARG A 58 10.93 4.25 10.04
C ARG A 58 12.06 3.42 9.45
N SER A 59 13.15 3.24 10.18
CA SER A 59 14.10 2.17 9.89
C SER A 59 13.50 0.84 10.31
N GLU A 60 13.80 -0.22 9.54
CA GLU A 60 13.41 -1.56 9.96
C GLU A 60 14.46 -2.09 10.92
N ALA A 61 14.18 -2.07 12.22
CA ALA A 61 15.14 -2.44 13.26
C ALA A 61 15.64 -3.90 13.17
N ALA A 62 14.94 -4.76 12.42
CA ALA A 62 15.29 -6.16 12.22
C ALA A 62 16.11 -6.43 10.95
N ARG A 63 16.40 -5.40 10.12
CA ARG A 63 17.25 -5.60 8.95
C ARG A 63 18.70 -5.78 9.40
N PHE A 64 19.27 -6.93 9.03
CA PHE A 64 20.70 -7.12 9.10
C PHE A 64 21.37 -6.31 7.99
N GLU A 65 22.26 -5.38 8.36
CA GLU A 65 22.95 -4.50 7.41
C GLU A 65 24.31 -5.04 6.93
N GLY A 66 24.65 -6.29 7.30
CA GLY A 66 25.94 -6.88 6.99
C GLY A 66 27.01 -6.58 8.05
N PRO A 67 28.16 -7.27 7.99
CA PRO A 67 29.39 -6.85 8.67
C PRO A 67 30.08 -5.67 7.97
#